data_AF-A0A7T1MNS8-F1
#
_entry.id   AF-A0A7T1MNS8-F1
#
_cell.length_a   1.000
_cell.length_b   1.000
_cell.length_c   1.000
_cell.angle_alpha   90.00
_cell.angle_beta   90.00
_cell.angle_gamma   90.00
#
_symmetry.space_group_name_H-M   'P 1'
#
loop_
_entity.id
_entity.type
_entity.pdbx_description
1 polymer ?
#
loop_
_entity_poly.entity_id
_entity_poly.type
_entity_poly.pdbx_seq_one_letter_code
_entity_poly.pdbx_strand_id
1 'polypeptide(L)'
;MARISSLQALAAGAGAALLLASCQRQPSAELQQMQQRQEQVEVKIQQLEQKLNAVAPGNGADPAGKPPAGAIKSLTYRSGTADDRLRIYWADGSTTNLPCKQEQATLVCG
;
A
#
# COMPACT_ATOMS: atom_id res chain seq x y z
N MET A 1 66.78 -21.59 36.85
CA MET A 1 66.11 -20.29 36.59
C MET A 1 65.28 -20.41 35.31
N ALA A 2 64.02 -20.85 35.36
CA ALA A 2 63.18 -20.95 34.16
C ALA A 2 61.68 -21.14 34.51
N ARG A 3 61.06 -20.17 35.21
CA ARG A 3 59.59 -20.19 35.46
C ARG A 3 58.91 -18.81 35.42
N ILE A 4 59.62 -17.76 34.98
CA ILE A 4 59.13 -16.37 35.06
C ILE A 4 58.55 -15.88 33.71
N SER A 5 58.92 -16.49 32.57
CA SER A 5 58.52 -15.98 31.24
C SER A 5 57.09 -16.33 30.80
N SER A 6 56.42 -17.30 31.43
CA SER A 6 55.06 -17.73 31.02
C SER A 6 53.93 -16.90 31.64
N LEU A 7 54.19 -16.09 32.68
CA LEU A 7 53.17 -15.24 33.30
C LEU A 7 52.92 -13.91 32.54
N GLN A 8 53.89 -13.41 31.78
CA GLN A 8 53.72 -12.14 31.06
C GLN A 8 52.90 -12.26 29.77
N ALA A 9 52.90 -13.44 29.13
CA ALA A 9 52.12 -13.66 27.90
C ALA A 9 50.60 -13.76 28.16
N LEU A 10 50.20 -14.25 29.33
CA LEU A 10 48.78 -14.36 29.71
C LEU A 10 48.16 -13.02 30.13
N ALA A 11 48.95 -12.08 30.66
CA ALA A 11 48.46 -10.76 31.06
C ALA A 11 48.15 -9.85 29.86
N ALA A 12 48.91 -9.97 28.76
CA ALA A 12 48.69 -9.16 27.56
C ALA A 12 47.47 -9.60 26.73
N GLY A 13 47.11 -10.89 26.73
CA GLY A 13 45.95 -11.41 26.01
C GLY A 13 44.60 -11.07 26.66
N ALA A 14 44.56 -10.98 27.99
CA ALA A 14 43.33 -10.70 28.74
C ALA A 14 42.85 -9.24 28.57
N GLY A 15 43.76 -8.28 28.42
CA GLY A 15 43.42 -6.86 28.20
C GLY A 15 42.73 -6.61 26.85
N ALA A 16 43.14 -7.32 25.79
CA ALA A 16 42.54 -7.17 24.46
C ALA A 16 41.11 -7.73 24.39
N ALA A 17 40.82 -8.82 25.12
CA ALA A 17 39.47 -9.39 25.16
C ALA A 17 38.47 -8.51 25.94
N LEU A 18 38.92 -7.81 26.97
CA LEU A 18 38.08 -6.90 27.76
C LEU A 18 37.71 -5.61 26.98
N LEU A 19 38.59 -5.14 26.07
CA LEU A 19 38.31 -4.00 25.21
C LEU A 19 37.32 -4.32 24.07
N LEU A 20 37.25 -5.58 23.63
CA LEU A 20 36.28 -6.04 22.63
C LEU A 20 34.89 -6.30 23.23
N ALA A 21 34.80 -6.61 24.52
CA ALA A 21 33.53 -6.82 25.22
C ALA A 21 32.74 -5.51 25.43
N SER A 22 33.39 -4.35 25.45
CA SER A 22 32.74 -3.04 25.60
C SER A 22 32.03 -2.51 24.33
N CYS A 23 32.12 -3.22 23.20
CA CYS A 23 31.45 -2.84 21.96
C CYS A 23 30.08 -3.51 21.73
N GLN A 24 29.58 -4.35 22.65
CA GLN A 24 28.19 -4.82 22.60
C GLN A 24 27.24 -3.71 23.07
N ARG A 25 27.03 -2.73 22.19
CA ARG A 25 26.08 -1.64 22.39
C ARG A 25 24.67 -2.24 22.25
N GLN A 26 24.08 -2.62 23.39
CA GLN A 26 22.69 -3.04 23.43
C GLN A 26 21.82 -1.96 22.74
N PRO A 27 20.92 -2.35 21.83
CA PRO A 27 20.04 -1.39 21.18
C PRO A 27 19.26 -0.65 22.26
N SER A 28 19.26 0.68 22.19
CA SER A 28 18.53 1.49 23.15
C SER A 28 17.03 1.13 23.10
N ALA A 29 16.34 1.29 24.22
CA ALA A 29 14.89 1.05 24.30
C ALA A 29 14.12 1.84 23.22
N GLU A 30 14.62 3.03 22.86
CA GLU A 30 14.09 3.86 21.78
C GLU A 30 14.27 3.21 20.39
N LEU A 31 15.41 2.58 20.14
CA LEU A 31 15.69 1.89 18.88
C LEU A 31 14.81 0.64 18.73
N GLN A 32 14.60 -0.09 19.84
CA GLN A 32 13.66 -1.22 19.89
C GLN A 32 12.21 -0.77 19.64
N GLN A 33 11.78 0.35 20.25
CA GLN A 33 10.45 0.90 20.05
C GLN A 33 10.24 1.38 18.60
N MET A 34 11.26 1.97 17.98
CA MET A 34 11.22 2.34 16.56
C MET A 34 11.06 1.11 15.66
N GLN A 35 11.80 0.04 15.94
CA GLN A 35 11.73 -1.21 15.19
C GLN A 35 10.34 -1.85 15.28
N GLN A 36 9.75 -1.90 16.47
CA GLN A 36 8.39 -2.40 16.68
C GLN A 36 7.34 -1.57 15.93
N ARG A 37 7.49 -0.24 15.90
CA ARG A 37 6.58 0.63 15.13
C ARG A 37 6.71 0.37 13.64
N GLN A 38 7.93 0.18 13.15
CA GLN A 38 8.19 -0.10 11.75
C GLN A 38 7.57 -1.43 11.32
N GLU A 39 7.77 -2.50 12.09
CA GLU A 39 7.14 -3.80 11.88
C GLU A 39 5.60 -3.70 11.88
N GLN A 40 5.04 -2.92 12.80
CA GLN A 40 3.58 -2.74 12.85
C GLN A 40 3.05 -2.00 11.61
N VAL A 41 3.79 -1.01 11.11
CA VAL A 41 3.42 -0.29 9.88
C VAL A 41 3.51 -1.22 8.67
N GLU A 42 4.57 -2.02 8.56
CA GLU A 42 4.76 -3.01 7.50
C GLU A 42 3.57 -3.98 7.41
N VAL A 43 3.14 -4.54 8.55
CA VAL A 43 1.99 -5.45 8.62
C VAL A 43 0.69 -4.75 8.20
N LYS A 44 0.48 -3.49 8.63
CA LYS A 44 -0.71 -2.72 8.25
C LYS A 44 -0.75 -2.44 6.75
N ILE A 45 0.40 -2.11 6.15
CA ILE A 45 0.52 -1.90 4.71
C ILE A 45 0.17 -3.19 3.96
N GLN A 46 0.78 -4.33 4.34
CA GLN A 46 0.48 -5.61 3.70
C GLN A 46 -1.00 -6.00 3.83
N GLN A 47 -1.63 -5.74 4.97
CA GLN A 47 -3.06 -5.98 5.16
C GLN A 47 -3.91 -5.05 4.27
N LEU A 48 -3.52 -3.79 4.10
CA LEU A 48 -4.21 -2.84 3.21
C LEU A 48 -4.06 -3.25 1.74
N GLU A 49 -2.85 -3.62 1.32
CA GLU A 49 -2.58 -4.13 -0.02
C GLU A 49 -3.38 -5.40 -0.29
N GLN A 50 -3.41 -6.34 0.66
CA GLN A 50 -4.25 -7.54 0.56
C GLN A 50 -5.73 -7.18 0.46
N LYS A 51 -6.23 -6.23 1.24
CA LYS A 51 -7.63 -5.78 1.14
C LYS A 51 -7.94 -5.14 -0.21
N LEU A 52 -7.05 -4.29 -0.72
CA LEU A 52 -7.20 -3.67 -2.03
C LEU A 52 -7.15 -4.69 -3.17
N ASN A 53 -6.34 -5.74 -3.05
CA ASN A 53 -6.24 -6.80 -4.05
C ASN A 53 -7.34 -7.86 -3.91
N ALA A 54 -7.84 -8.12 -2.70
CA ALA A 54 -8.91 -9.08 -2.42
C ALA A 54 -10.29 -8.50 -2.73
N VAL A 55 -10.44 -7.18 -2.62
CA VAL A 55 -11.41 -6.45 -3.42
C VAL A 55 -10.91 -6.56 -4.86
N ALA A 56 -11.23 -7.68 -5.52
CA ALA A 56 -11.33 -7.69 -6.98
C ALA A 56 -12.02 -6.39 -7.39
N PRO A 57 -11.73 -5.78 -8.57
CA PRO A 57 -12.53 -4.68 -9.06
C PRO A 57 -13.95 -5.21 -9.17
N GLY A 58 -14.70 -5.09 -8.08
CA GLY A 58 -16.07 -5.49 -7.98
C GLY A 58 -16.67 -4.54 -8.95
N ASN A 59 -17.14 -5.09 -10.08
CA ASN A 59 -17.92 -4.37 -11.05
C ASN A 59 -18.84 -3.49 -10.20
N GLY A 60 -18.56 -2.19 -10.05
CA GLY A 60 -19.21 -1.39 -9.00
C GLY A 60 -20.72 -1.32 -9.21
N ALA A 61 -21.19 -1.89 -10.32
CA ALA A 61 -22.54 -2.21 -10.65
C ALA A 61 -23.20 -3.06 -9.56
N ASP A 62 -24.23 -2.48 -8.96
CA ASP A 62 -25.29 -3.20 -8.28
C ASP A 62 -25.69 -4.43 -9.13
N PRO A 63 -25.89 -5.63 -8.55
CA PRO A 63 -26.46 -6.77 -9.27
C PRO A 63 -27.82 -6.47 -9.94
N ALA A 64 -28.49 -5.38 -9.57
CA ALA A 64 -29.65 -4.83 -10.28
C ALA A 64 -29.32 -4.07 -11.58
N GLY A 65 -28.06 -4.01 -12.01
CA GLY A 65 -27.61 -3.36 -13.25
C GLY A 65 -27.41 -1.85 -13.17
N LYS A 66 -27.35 -1.26 -11.96
CA LYS A 66 -27.10 0.19 -11.81
C LYS A 66 -25.65 0.51 -12.16
N PRO A 67 -25.36 1.71 -12.67
CA PRO A 67 -23.99 2.13 -12.94
C PRO A 67 -23.15 2.08 -11.66
N PRO A 68 -21.83 1.83 -11.79
CA PRO A 68 -21.00 1.58 -10.64
C PRO A 68 -20.95 2.76 -9.67
N ALA A 69 -21.14 2.47 -8.38
CA ALA A 69 -21.08 3.47 -7.32
C ALA A 69 -19.60 3.89 -7.10
N GLY A 70 -19.12 4.81 -7.92
CA GLY A 70 -17.73 5.26 -7.89
C GLY A 70 -17.55 6.69 -8.41
N ALA A 71 -16.38 7.25 -8.16
CA ALA A 71 -16.02 8.57 -8.69
C ALA A 71 -16.00 8.53 -10.23
N ILE A 72 -16.56 9.56 -10.86
CA ILE A 72 -16.50 9.74 -12.31
C ILE A 72 -15.10 10.22 -12.69
N LYS A 73 -14.44 9.51 -13.60
CA LYS A 73 -13.15 9.91 -14.18
C LYS A 73 -13.36 10.91 -15.32
N SER A 74 -14.28 10.61 -16.24
CA SER A 74 -14.63 11.49 -17.35
C SER A 74 -15.98 11.11 -17.97
N LEU A 75 -16.54 12.05 -18.76
CA LEU A 75 -17.80 11.88 -19.48
C LEU A 75 -17.59 12.19 -20.96
N THR A 76 -18.30 11.50 -21.84
CA THR A 76 -18.38 11.84 -23.26
C THR A 76 -19.82 11.80 -23.70
N TYR A 77 -20.29 12.91 -24.25
CA TYR A 77 -21.61 13.00 -24.87
C TYR A 77 -21.45 13.03 -26.39
N ARG A 78 -22.14 12.11 -27.07
CA ARG A 78 -22.25 12.08 -28.53
C ARG A 78 -23.65 12.51 -28.91
N SER A 79 -23.74 13.59 -29.67
CA SER A 79 -24.99 14.19 -30.15
C SER A 79 -25.00 14.34 -31.66
N GLY A 80 -26.20 14.53 -32.23
CA GLY A 80 -26.38 14.81 -33.65
C GLY A 80 -26.28 13.56 -34.53
N THR A 81 -26.46 12.37 -33.95
CA THR A 81 -26.54 11.10 -34.69
C THR A 81 -27.88 10.42 -34.42
N ALA A 82 -28.18 9.32 -35.12
CA ALA A 82 -29.39 8.54 -34.85
C ALA A 82 -29.42 7.87 -33.47
N ASP A 83 -28.27 7.80 -32.78
CA ASP A 83 -28.08 7.18 -31.46
C ASP A 83 -27.27 8.10 -30.56
N ASP A 84 -27.93 9.15 -30.05
CA ASP A 84 -27.36 10.03 -29.05
C ASP A 84 -27.06 9.25 -27.77
N ARG A 85 -25.88 9.46 -27.19
CA ARG A 85 -25.40 8.61 -26.10
C ARG A 85 -24.45 9.33 -25.16
N LEU A 86 -24.66 9.10 -23.87
CA LEU A 86 -23.76 9.50 -22.80
C LEU A 86 -22.92 8.30 -22.36
N ARG A 87 -21.59 8.44 -22.46
CA ARG A 87 -20.64 7.45 -21.96
C ARG A 87 -19.98 7.97 -20.69
N ILE A 88 -20.02 7.17 -19.64
CA ILE A 88 -19.38 7.44 -18.34
C ILE A 88 -18.15 6.55 -18.20
N TYR A 89 -17.01 7.16 -17.92
CA TYR A 89 -15.77 6.47 -17.55
C TYR A 89 -15.57 6.61 -16.05
N TRP A 90 -15.54 5.49 -15.35
CA TRP A 90 -15.43 5.44 -13.90
C TRP A 90 -13.97 5.38 -13.46
N ALA A 91 -13.70 5.76 -12.21
CA ALA A 91 -12.35 5.72 -11.63
C ALA A 91 -11.79 4.29 -11.51
N ASP A 92 -12.67 3.28 -11.40
CA ASP A 92 -12.33 1.86 -11.37
C ASP A 92 -11.97 1.29 -12.77
N GLY A 93 -12.06 2.10 -13.82
CA GLY A 93 -11.78 1.70 -15.20
C GLY A 93 -12.97 1.11 -15.95
N SER A 94 -14.10 0.88 -15.29
CA SER A 94 -15.33 0.43 -15.94
C SER A 94 -15.97 1.55 -16.77
N THR A 95 -16.91 1.18 -17.65
CA THR A 95 -17.64 2.14 -18.49
C THR A 95 -19.14 1.87 -18.54
N THR A 96 -19.95 2.92 -18.50
CA THR A 96 -21.40 2.85 -18.70
C THR A 96 -21.78 3.58 -19.97
N ASN A 97 -22.65 2.97 -20.79
CA ASN A 97 -23.19 3.55 -22.01
C ASN A 97 -24.69 3.75 -21.84
N LEU A 98 -25.13 5.01 -21.76
CA LEU A 98 -26.53 5.38 -21.56
C LEU A 98 -27.12 5.92 -22.87
N PRO A 99 -28.11 5.25 -23.47
CA PRO A 99 -28.82 5.82 -24.61
C PRO A 99 -29.56 7.08 -24.16
N CYS A 100 -29.53 8.11 -24.99
CA CYS A 100 -30.21 9.36 -24.71
C CYS A 100 -31.45 9.50 -25.59
N LYS A 101 -32.53 10.02 -25.02
CA LYS A 101 -33.76 10.36 -25.74
C LYS A 101 -34.17 11.78 -25.41
N GLN A 102 -34.70 12.48 -26.41
CA GLN A 102 -35.30 13.78 -26.22
C GLN A 102 -36.70 13.61 -25.64
N GLU A 103 -36.91 14.07 -24.41
CA GLU A 103 -38.22 14.13 -23.76
C GLU A 103 -38.64 15.60 -23.67
N GLN A 104 -39.52 16.01 -24.58
CA GLN A 104 -39.92 17.42 -24.74
C GLN A 104 -38.70 18.33 -24.99
N ALA A 105 -38.38 19.22 -24.05
CA ALA A 105 -37.23 20.13 -24.13
C ALA A 105 -35.97 19.60 -23.41
N THR A 106 -36.04 18.43 -22.77
CA THR A 106 -34.95 17.88 -21.96
C THR A 106 -34.39 16.62 -22.59
N LEU A 107 -33.06 16.50 -22.63
CA LEU A 107 -32.41 15.26 -23.01
C LEU A 107 -32.23 14.39 -21.76
N VAL A 108 -32.74 13.17 -21.81
CA VAL A 108 -32.68 12.19 -20.71
C VAL A 108 -31.84 11.00 -21.17
N CYS A 109 -30.87 10.58 -20.35
CA CYS A 109 -30.01 9.43 -20.63
C CYS A 109 -30.10 8.41 -19.50
N GLY A 110 -30.44 7.16 -19.81
CA GLY A 110 -30.70 6.12 -18.82
C GLY A 110 -30.89 4.73 -19.41
#